data_AF-A0A8X6S1I2-F1
#
_entry.id   AF-A0A8X6S1I2-F1
#
_cell.length_a   1.000
_cell.length_b   1.000
_cell.length_c   1.000
_cell.angle_alpha   90.00
_cell.angle_beta   90.00
_cell.angle_gamma   90.00
#
_symmetry.space_group_name_H-M   'P 1'
#
loop_
_entity.id
_entity.type
_entity.pdbx_description
1 polymer ?
#
loop_
_entity_poly.entity_id
_entity_poly.type
_entity_poly.pdbx_seq_one_letter_code
_entity_poly.pdbx_strand_id
1 'polypeptide(L)'
;MERGHSMEFVGSYNNVEISVTAWKDNETVIMASTFAGEKPFAKVTRYGKKTKNCVEFIRPHVIEEYKHMGGVDLLDSIIARHKIFMRSQK
;
A
#
# COMPACT_ATOMS: atom_id res chain seq x y z
N MET A 1 -11.56 12.46 7.80
CA MET A 1 -11.77 11.71 6.54
C MET A 1 -12.62 10.49 6.83
N GLU A 2 -13.67 10.27 6.05
CA GLU A 2 -14.42 9.01 6.07
C GLU A 2 -13.61 7.92 5.36
N ARG A 3 -13.88 6.65 5.67
CA ARG A 3 -13.18 5.52 5.04
C ARG A 3 -13.50 5.47 3.54
N GLY A 4 -12.47 5.32 2.72
CA GLY A 4 -12.55 5.39 1.26
C GLY A 4 -12.26 6.78 0.68
N HIS A 5 -12.18 7.83 1.51
CA HIS A 5 -11.78 9.16 1.06
C HIS A 5 -10.28 9.20 0.77
N SER A 6 -9.91 9.86 -0.33
CA SER A 6 -8.53 10.19 -0.69
C SER A 6 -8.35 11.66 -1.04
N MET A 7 -7.10 12.12 -0.97
CA MET A 7 -6.67 13.41 -1.47
C MET A 7 -5.26 13.28 -2.06
N GLU A 8 -4.98 14.08 -3.06
CA GLU A 8 -3.70 14.10 -3.76
C GLU A 8 -3.13 15.52 -3.75
N PHE A 9 -1.82 15.60 -3.52
CA PHE A 9 -1.02 16.81 -3.71
C PHE A 9 0.11 16.47 -4.68
N VAL A 10 0.21 17.23 -5.77
CA VAL A 10 1.29 17.07 -6.74
C VAL A 10 2.28 18.20 -6.55
N GLY A 11 3.55 17.84 -6.33
CA GLY A 11 4.69 18.75 -6.31
C GLY A 11 5.66 18.42 -7.43
N SER A 12 6.61 19.31 -7.70
CA SER A 12 7.71 19.03 -8.61
C SER A 12 9.06 19.30 -7.95
N TYR A 13 10.03 18.43 -8.23
CA TYR A 13 11.41 18.57 -7.78
C TYR A 13 12.34 18.12 -8.90
N ASN A 14 13.32 18.96 -9.30
CA ASN A 14 14.23 18.68 -10.41
C ASN A 14 13.53 18.19 -11.69
N ASN A 15 12.43 18.85 -12.07
CA ASN A 15 11.59 18.49 -13.23
C ASN A 15 10.95 17.09 -13.14
N VAL A 16 10.90 16.48 -11.95
CA VAL A 16 10.16 15.25 -11.68
C VAL A 16 8.90 15.61 -10.90
N GLU A 17 7.74 15.22 -11.43
CA GLU A 17 6.48 15.30 -10.70
C GLU A 17 6.40 14.21 -9.65
N ILE A 18 6.00 14.60 -8.44
CA ILE A 18 5.83 13.71 -7.30
C ILE A 18 4.40 13.90 -6.82
N SER A 19 3.60 12.83 -6.92
CA SER A 19 2.27 12.76 -6.34
C SER A 19 2.37 12.22 -4.91
N VAL A 20 1.78 12.94 -3.97
CA VAL A 20 1.57 12.50 -2.59
C VAL A 20 0.08 12.30 -2.39
N THR A 21 -0.33 11.05 -2.17
CA THR A 21 -1.73 10.67 -1.97
C THR A 21 -1.96 10.20 -0.54
N ALA A 22 -2.94 10.80 0.14
CA ALA A 22 -3.43 10.32 1.42
C ALA A 22 -4.78 9.62 1.24
N TRP A 23 -4.92 8.39 1.73
CA TRP A 23 -6.14 7.58 1.65
C TRP A 23 -6.55 7.05 3.02
N LYS A 24 -7.83 7.17 3.37
CA LYS A 24 -8.34 6.64 4.64
C LYS A 24 -8.89 5.23 4.45
N ASP A 25 -8.16 4.22 4.94
CA ASP A 25 -8.70 2.87 5.13
C ASP A 25 -9.20 2.72 6.59
N ASN A 26 -8.68 1.75 7.35
CA ASN A 26 -8.84 1.74 8.80
C ASN A 26 -8.10 2.93 9.40
N GLU A 27 -6.85 3.11 8.98
CA GLU A 27 -6.05 4.29 9.27
C GLU A 27 -5.65 5.03 7.99
N THR A 28 -5.19 6.27 8.16
CA THR A 28 -4.74 7.07 7.02
C THR A 28 -3.40 6.52 6.53
N VAL A 29 -3.36 6.17 5.26
CA VAL A 29 -2.17 5.73 4.54
C VAL A 29 -1.72 6.89 3.66
N ILE A 30 -0.44 7.24 3.74
CA ILE A 30 0.17 8.28 2.90
C ILE A 30 1.17 7.58 1.98
N MET A 31 1.03 7.80 0.68
CA MET A 31 1.95 7.31 -0.34
C MET A 31 2.54 8.48 -1.11
N ALA A 32 3.81 8.37 -1.48
CA ALA A 32 4.46 9.25 -2.43
C ALA A 32 4.93 8.41 -3.62
N SER A 33 4.68 8.87 -4.83
CA SER A 33 5.10 8.20 -6.06
C SER A 33 5.36 9.22 -7.16
N THR A 34 6.29 8.89 -8.07
CA THR A 34 6.63 9.72 -9.23
C THR A 34 5.87 9.31 -10.49
N PHE A 35 5.02 8.28 -10.42
CA PHE A 35 4.34 7.74 -11.60
C PHE A 35 2.85 7.42 -11.38
N ALA A 36 2.43 7.22 -10.12
CA ALA A 36 1.08 6.85 -9.78
C ALA A 36 0.51 7.80 -8.72
N GLY A 37 -0.74 8.18 -8.90
CA GLY A 37 -1.42 9.15 -8.06
C GLY A 37 -2.76 8.66 -7.57
N GLU A 38 -3.71 9.59 -7.45
CA GLU A 38 -5.08 9.24 -7.07
C GLU A 38 -5.84 8.54 -8.18
N LYS A 39 -5.70 9.01 -9.43
CA LYS A 39 -6.43 8.51 -10.59
C LYS A 39 -5.59 7.51 -11.42
N PRO A 40 -6.24 6.57 -12.12
CA PRO A 40 -7.67 6.27 -12.09
C PRO A 40 -8.10 5.59 -10.77
N PHE A 41 -9.29 5.92 -10.30
CA PHE A 41 -9.85 5.27 -9.12
C PHE A 41 -10.19 3.82 -9.40
N ALA A 42 -9.89 2.95 -8.44
CA ALA A 42 -10.31 1.56 -8.46
C ALA A 42 -11.20 1.25 -7.26
N LYS A 43 -11.93 0.14 -7.34
CA LYS A 43 -12.77 -0.32 -6.24
C LYS A 43 -12.08 -1.45 -5.49
N VAL A 44 -12.25 -1.47 -4.17
CA VAL A 44 -11.73 -2.55 -3.32
C VAL A 44 -12.77 -2.96 -2.29
N THR A 45 -13.00 -4.26 -2.19
CA THR A 45 -13.85 -4.84 -1.14
C THR A 45 -13.02 -5.03 0.12
N ARG A 46 -13.44 -4.42 1.22
CA ARG A 46 -12.80 -4.57 2.54
C ARG A 46 -13.84 -4.84 3.62
N TYR A 47 -13.47 -5.63 4.61
CA TYR A 47 -14.31 -5.85 5.78
C TYR A 47 -14.44 -4.56 6.60
N GLY A 48 -15.67 -4.14 6.87
CA GLY A 48 -15.99 -3.02 7.75
C GLY A 48 -16.24 -3.50 9.16
N LYS A 49 -15.36 -3.15 10.12
CA LYS A 49 -15.57 -3.52 11.54
C LYS A 49 -16.87 -2.96 12.11
N LYS A 50 -17.27 -1.74 11.69
CA LYS A 50 -18.50 -1.08 12.13
C LYS A 50 -19.76 -1.72 11.55
N THR A 51 -19.73 -2.09 10.27
CA THR A 51 -20.86 -2.69 9.54
C THR A 51 -20.90 -4.22 9.66
N LYS A 52 -19.84 -4.83 10.22
CA LYS A 52 -19.59 -6.27 10.33
C LYS A 52 -19.69 -7.06 9.02
N ASN A 53 -19.60 -6.37 7.88
CA ASN A 53 -19.79 -6.92 6.54
C ASN A 53 -18.70 -6.43 5.59
N CYS A 54 -18.54 -7.11 4.45
CA CYS A 54 -17.69 -6.65 3.36
C CYS A 54 -18.35 -5.47 2.64
N VAL A 55 -17.66 -4.35 2.55
CA VAL A 55 -18.12 -3.11 1.91
C VAL A 55 -17.14 -2.73 0.82
N GLU A 56 -17.67 -2.18 -0.27
CA GLU A 56 -16.88 -1.65 -1.38
C GLU A 56 -16.45 -0.22 -1.08
N PHE A 57 -15.15 0.06 -1.21
CA PHE A 57 -14.57 1.39 -1.06
C PHE A 57 -13.86 1.79 -2.34
N ILE A 58 -13.82 3.10 -2.60
CA ILE A 58 -12.95 3.67 -3.62
C ILE A 58 -11.53 3.70 -3.06
N ARG A 59 -10.56 3.29 -3.89
CA ARG A 59 -9.13 3.38 -3.61
C ARG A 59 -8.39 4.14 -4.73
N PRO A 60 -7.36 4.92 -4.38
CA PRO A 60 -6.41 5.48 -5.33
C PRO A 60 -5.68 4.45 -6.19
N HIS A 61 -5.24 4.87 -7.37
CA HIS A 61 -4.39 4.06 -8.24
C HIS A 61 -3.06 3.68 -7.58
N VAL A 62 -2.41 4.61 -6.87
CA VAL A 62 -1.13 4.35 -6.19
C VAL A 62 -1.21 3.22 -5.16
N ILE A 63 -2.37 3.05 -4.49
CA ILE A 63 -2.59 1.94 -3.55
C ILE A 63 -2.68 0.60 -4.28
N GLU A 64 -3.19 0.60 -5.51
CA GLU A 64 -3.26 -0.58 -6.36
C GLU A 64 -1.89 -0.98 -6.92
N GLU A 65 -1.10 -0.01 -7.37
CA GLU A 65 0.26 -0.25 -7.84
C GLU A 65 1.14 -0.79 -6.70
N TYR A 66 0.87 -0.39 -5.47
CA TYR A 66 1.57 -0.86 -4.28
C TYR A 66 1.10 -2.24 -3.77
N LYS A 67 0.71 -3.15 -4.67
CA LYS A 67 0.41 -4.57 -4.37
C LYS A 67 1.66 -5.45 -4.31
N HIS A 68 2.78 -5.00 -4.85
CA HIS A 68 4.03 -5.77 -4.93
C HIS A 68 4.84 -5.80 -3.62
N MET A 69 4.30 -5.20 -2.55
CA MET A 69 4.85 -5.38 -1.21
C MET A 69 4.86 -6.85 -0.81
N GLY A 70 5.87 -7.25 -0.04
CA GLY A 70 5.95 -8.59 0.56
C GLY A 70 6.83 -9.58 -0.21
N GLY A 71 7.45 -9.19 -1.33
CA GLY A 71 8.46 -10.05 -1.99
C GLY A 71 9.66 -10.36 -1.07
N VAL A 72 10.12 -9.37 -0.30
CA VAL A 72 11.19 -9.53 0.68
C VAL A 72 10.71 -10.38 1.87
N ASP A 73 9.54 -10.08 2.45
CA ASP A 73 8.98 -10.86 3.55
C ASP A 73 8.73 -12.32 3.16
N LEU A 74 8.31 -12.56 1.92
CA LEU A 74 8.14 -13.90 1.38
C LEU A 74 9.48 -14.62 1.31
N LEU A 75 10.52 -13.99 0.76
CA LEU A 75 11.88 -14.54 0.73
C LEU A 75 12.37 -14.87 2.14
N ASP A 76 12.24 -13.94 3.08
CA ASP A 76 12.62 -14.14 4.48
C ASP A 76 11.85 -15.30 5.12
N SER A 77 10.55 -15.44 4.82
CA SER A 77 9.74 -16.56 5.30
C SER A 77 10.21 -17.91 4.75
N ILE A 78 10.64 -17.95 3.48
CA ILE A 78 11.18 -19.15 2.83
C ILE A 78 12.53 -19.50 3.44
N ILE A 79 13.43 -18.52 3.58
CA ILE A 79 14.71 -18.71 4.26
C ILE A 79 14.47 -19.21 5.68
N ALA A 80 13.51 -18.62 6.40
CA ALA A 80 13.22 -18.98 7.77
C ALA A 80 12.63 -20.39 7.94
N ARG A 81 11.82 -20.84 6.98
CA ARG A 81 11.20 -22.17 6.96
C ARG A 81 12.17 -23.26 6.49
N HIS A 82 13.08 -22.93 5.59
CA HIS A 82 14.04 -23.85 4.98
C HIS A 82 15.49 -23.55 5.39
N LYS A 83 15.70 -23.15 6.66
CA LYS A 83 17.04 -22.87 7.16
C LYS A 83 17.91 -24.13 7.12
N ILE A 84 19.04 -24.04 6.43
CA ILE A 84 20.14 -24.98 6.64
C ILE A 84 20.80 -24.58 7.95
N PHE A 85 20.71 -25.45 8.96
CA PHE A 85 21.38 -25.24 10.24
C PHE A 85 22.90 -25.35 10.06
N MET A 86 23.57 -24.24 9.77
CA MET A 86 25.03 -24.13 9.86
C MET A 86 25.39 -23.44 11.17
N ARG A 87 25.80 -24.23 12.16
CA ARG A 87 26.32 -23.71 13.42
C ARG A 87 27.74 -23.20 13.17
N SER A 88 27.90 -21.88 13.03
CA SER A 88 29.22 -21.28 12.97
C SER A 88 29.88 -21.41 14.35
N GLN A 89 31.09 -21.95 14.38
CA GLN A 89 31.98 -21.87 15.55
C GLN A 89 32.65 -20.50 15.48
N LYS A 90 32.16 -19.56 16.28
CA LYS A 90 32.90 -18.35 16.65
C LYS A 90 33.52 -18.56 18.02
#